data_AF-A0A7M3NW78-F1
#
_entry.id   AF-A0A7M3NW78-F1
#
_cell.length_a   1.000
_cell.length_b   1.000
_cell.length_c   1.000
_cell.angle_alpha   90.00
_cell.angle_beta   90.00
_cell.angle_gamma   90.00
#
_symmetry.space_group_name_H-M   'P 1'
#
loop_
_entity.id
_entity.type
_entity.pdbx_description
1 polymer ?
#
loop_
_entity_poly.entity_id
_entity_poly.type
_entity_poly.pdbx_seq_one_letter_code
_entity_poly.pdbx_strand_id
1 'polypeptide(L)'
;MSERPAIPRELRRRVLLEAGHRCAIPTCRTTPVEVAHIIPWSKVKKHEFKNLIALCPTCHTRFDDPHNPLDRKAMRQYKANLNPLLSLSVSKKGDQIMRIAAYQDFRMKVGTWLRSAQALGLVKSKRRSTAQGIASAEKEVNERFADALISGLDFNSSWKGTYAEAIAGAIFYHIADWVDELFDSEFPAPRKLAKRDVVDELSEASINLHLAVCEEVGILEAEDTDAAAR
;
A
#
# COMPACT_ATOMS: atom_id res chain seq x y z
N MET A 1 0.39 -8.06 -42.33
CA MET A 1 0.44 -7.77 -40.88
C MET A 1 -1.01 -7.66 -40.41
N SER A 2 -1.50 -8.59 -39.58
CA SER A 2 -2.91 -8.54 -39.13
C SER A 2 -3.14 -7.24 -38.38
N GLU A 3 -3.95 -6.36 -38.97
CA GLU A 3 -4.20 -5.02 -38.45
C GLU A 3 -4.82 -5.12 -37.05
N ARG A 4 -4.12 -4.61 -36.04
CA ARG A 4 -4.64 -4.57 -34.67
C ARG A 4 -5.86 -3.65 -34.70
N PRO A 5 -7.06 -4.13 -34.34
CA PRO A 5 -8.24 -3.29 -34.30
C PRO A 5 -8.04 -2.15 -33.30
N ALA A 6 -8.70 -1.03 -33.55
CA ALA A 6 -8.70 0.09 -32.62
C ALA A 6 -9.35 -0.33 -31.29
N ILE A 7 -8.83 0.18 -30.17
CA ILE A 7 -9.46 0.00 -28.85
C ILE A 7 -10.85 0.67 -28.91
N PRO A 8 -11.95 -0.04 -28.58
CA PRO A 8 -13.28 0.54 -28.58
C PRO A 8 -13.33 1.84 -27.76
N ARG A 9 -13.99 2.88 -28.28
CA ARG A 9 -14.01 4.23 -27.69
C ARG A 9 -14.41 4.21 -26.21
N GLU A 10 -15.44 3.44 -25.86
CA GLU A 10 -15.93 3.32 -24.49
C GLU A 10 -14.91 2.63 -23.58
N LEU A 11 -14.22 1.60 -24.07
CA LEU A 11 -13.16 0.92 -23.31
C LEU A 11 -11.98 1.87 -23.07
N ARG A 12 -11.58 2.65 -24.08
CA ARG A 12 -10.55 3.69 -23.95
C ARG A 12 -10.96 4.75 -22.92
N ARG A 13 -12.20 5.24 -22.97
CA ARG A 13 -12.74 6.20 -21.99
C ARG A 13 -12.64 5.66 -20.57
N ARG A 14 -13.05 4.42 -20.32
CA ARG A 14 -12.97 3.80 -19.00
C ARG A 14 -11.54 3.74 -18.45
N VAL A 15 -10.55 3.38 -19.27
CA VAL A 15 -9.14 3.32 -18.86
C VAL A 15 -8.60 4.73 -18.53
N LEU A 16 -9.01 5.74 -19.29
CA LEU A 16 -8.63 7.13 -19.00
C LEU A 16 -9.28 7.65 -17.71
N LEU A 17 -10.54 7.33 -17.46
CA LEU A 17 -11.23 7.68 -16.21
C LEU A 17 -10.61 6.98 -15.00
N GLU A 18 -10.25 5.69 -15.11
CA GLU A 18 -9.55 4.93 -14.07
C GLU A 18 -8.25 5.63 -13.64
N ALA A 19 -7.48 6.16 -14.60
CA ALA A 19 -6.24 6.84 -14.32
C ALA A 19 -6.39 8.35 -14.04
N GLY A 20 -7.61 8.87 -13.94
CA GLY A 20 -7.87 10.31 -13.77
C GLY A 20 -7.28 11.16 -14.90
N HIS A 21 -7.24 10.63 -16.12
CA HIS A 21 -6.61 11.21 -17.32
C HIS A 21 -5.11 11.49 -17.19
N ARG A 22 -4.41 10.85 -16.24
CA ARG A 22 -2.97 11.02 -15.97
C ARG A 22 -2.22 9.71 -16.12
N CYS A 23 -0.89 9.80 -16.24
CA CYS A 23 -0.04 8.62 -16.27
C CYS A 23 -0.23 7.78 -14.98
N ALA A 24 -0.42 6.47 -15.14
CA ALA A 24 -0.66 5.53 -14.05
C ALA A 24 0.55 5.31 -13.14
N ILE A 25 1.76 5.66 -13.59
CA ILE A 25 2.95 5.56 -12.73
C ILE A 25 2.82 6.56 -11.57
N PRO A 26 2.85 6.10 -10.30
CA PRO A 26 2.47 6.89 -9.13
C PRO A 26 3.21 8.23 -9.00
N THR A 27 4.49 8.26 -9.36
CA THR A 27 5.37 9.42 -9.27
C THR A 27 5.37 10.31 -10.52
N CYS A 28 4.85 9.83 -11.66
CA CYS A 28 4.85 10.58 -12.93
C CYS A 28 3.61 11.45 -13.07
N ARG A 29 2.41 10.84 -13.15
CA ARG A 29 1.11 11.52 -13.28
C ARG A 29 0.99 12.58 -14.41
N THR A 30 1.91 12.59 -15.37
CA THR A 30 1.96 13.55 -16.49
C THR A 30 0.88 13.27 -17.54
N THR A 31 0.57 14.30 -18.34
CA THR A 31 -0.30 14.27 -19.53
C THR A 31 0.46 14.82 -20.75
N PRO A 32 0.14 14.45 -21.99
CA PRO A 32 -0.92 13.54 -22.42
C PRO A 32 -0.57 12.06 -22.14
N VAL A 33 -1.59 11.18 -22.24
CA VAL A 33 -1.44 9.74 -22.05
C VAL A 33 -1.97 8.95 -23.24
N GLU A 34 -1.44 7.75 -23.37
CA GLU A 34 -1.85 6.70 -24.29
C GLU A 34 -2.21 5.42 -23.53
N VAL A 35 -2.96 4.55 -24.19
CA VAL A 35 -3.43 3.30 -23.58
C VAL A 35 -2.52 2.15 -24.02
N ALA A 36 -1.77 1.63 -23.04
CA ALA A 36 -0.84 0.53 -23.18
C ALA A 36 -1.48 -0.80 -22.78
N HIS A 37 -1.00 -1.90 -23.36
CA HIS A 37 -1.36 -3.26 -22.94
C HIS A 37 -0.33 -3.79 -21.95
N ILE A 38 -0.75 -4.24 -20.75
CA ILE A 38 0.17 -4.83 -19.77
C ILE A 38 0.75 -6.17 -20.28
N ILE A 39 -0.12 -7.01 -20.86
CA ILE A 39 0.25 -8.19 -21.64
C ILE A 39 0.07 -7.84 -23.12
N PRO A 40 1.15 -7.85 -23.95
CA PRO A 40 1.13 -7.41 -25.33
C PRO A 40 0.03 -8.04 -26.14
N TRP A 41 -0.52 -7.24 -27.06
CA TRP A 41 -1.50 -7.67 -28.05
C TRP A 41 -1.09 -8.95 -28.78
N SER A 42 0.20 -9.12 -29.10
CA SER A 42 0.71 -10.31 -29.78
C SER A 42 0.40 -11.62 -29.04
N LYS A 43 0.27 -11.58 -27.71
CA LYS A 43 -0.09 -12.73 -26.87
C LYS A 43 -1.59 -12.88 -26.66
N VAL A 44 -2.29 -11.79 -26.31
CA VAL A 44 -3.70 -11.87 -25.88
C VAL A 44 -4.72 -11.70 -27.00
N LYS A 45 -4.36 -10.99 -28.08
CA LYS A 45 -5.22 -10.64 -29.22
C LYS A 45 -6.62 -10.14 -28.85
N LYS A 46 -6.76 -9.52 -27.67
CA LYS A 46 -8.02 -9.01 -27.12
C LYS A 46 -7.77 -7.73 -26.34
N HIS A 47 -8.74 -6.80 -26.40
CA HIS A 47 -8.75 -5.62 -25.55
C HIS A 47 -9.60 -5.90 -24.31
N GLU A 48 -8.95 -6.02 -23.16
CA GLU A 48 -9.64 -6.23 -21.89
C GLU A 48 -9.27 -5.11 -20.94
N PHE A 49 -10.26 -4.57 -20.23
CA PHE A 49 -10.04 -3.48 -19.29
C PHE A 49 -8.93 -3.80 -18.27
N LYS A 50 -8.91 -5.03 -17.73
CA LYS A 50 -7.88 -5.53 -16.80
C LYS A 50 -6.46 -5.52 -17.36
N ASN A 51 -6.31 -5.56 -18.69
CA ASN A 51 -5.04 -5.64 -19.39
C ASN A 51 -4.63 -4.30 -20.04
N LEU A 52 -5.37 -3.22 -19.80
CA LEU A 52 -5.09 -1.90 -20.34
C LEU A 52 -4.75 -0.92 -19.22
N ILE A 53 -3.76 -0.07 -19.45
CA ILE A 53 -3.30 0.95 -18.50
C ILE A 53 -2.97 2.26 -19.23
N ALA A 54 -3.21 3.41 -18.59
CA ALA A 54 -2.88 4.72 -19.17
C ALA A 54 -1.45 5.14 -18.79
N LEU A 55 -0.59 5.37 -19.77
CA LEU A 55 0.80 5.80 -19.56
C LEU A 55 1.08 7.05 -20.39
N CYS A 56 1.96 7.94 -19.91
CA CYS A 56 2.50 8.98 -20.79
C CYS A 56 3.49 8.35 -21.79
N PRO A 57 3.75 8.99 -22.95
CA PRO A 57 4.64 8.42 -23.97
C PRO A 57 6.00 8.00 -23.43
N THR A 58 6.60 8.81 -22.55
CA THR A 58 7.89 8.48 -21.92
C THR A 58 7.83 7.21 -21.07
N CYS A 59 6.78 7.04 -20.27
CA CYS A 59 6.63 5.86 -19.42
C CYS A 59 6.23 4.62 -20.22
N HIS A 60 5.47 4.79 -21.31
CA HIS A 60 5.11 3.71 -22.20
C HIS A 60 6.33 3.17 -22.95
N THR A 61 7.17 4.04 -23.54
CA THR A 61 8.43 3.63 -24.16
C THR A 61 9.34 2.88 -23.18
N ARG A 62 9.42 3.36 -21.94
CA ARG A 62 10.20 2.68 -20.90
C ARG A 62 9.62 1.32 -20.51
N PHE A 63 8.31 1.13 -20.60
CA PHE A 63 7.67 -0.15 -20.32
C PHE A 63 7.85 -1.15 -21.47
N ASP A 64 7.88 -0.69 -22.71
CA ASP A 64 8.12 -1.53 -23.88
C ASP A 64 9.59 -1.93 -24.05
N ASP A 65 10.51 -1.21 -23.40
CA ASP A 65 11.95 -1.50 -23.43
C ASP A 65 12.29 -2.78 -22.61
N PRO A 66 12.81 -3.85 -23.26
CA PRO A 66 13.13 -5.11 -22.61
C PRO A 66 14.28 -5.02 -21.59
N HIS A 67 15.04 -3.92 -21.58
CA HIS A 67 16.15 -3.68 -20.66
C HIS A 67 15.76 -2.79 -19.46
N ASN A 68 14.50 -2.36 -19.34
CA ASN A 68 14.06 -1.45 -18.28
C ASN A 68 13.58 -2.19 -17.02
N PRO A 69 13.76 -1.61 -15.81
CA PRO A 69 13.21 -2.14 -14.56
C PRO A 69 11.67 -2.07 -14.43
N LEU A 70 10.96 -1.41 -15.37
CA LEU A 70 9.50 -1.31 -15.35
C LEU A 70 8.87 -2.62 -15.84
N ASP A 71 8.83 -3.60 -14.94
CA ASP A 71 8.29 -4.91 -15.26
C ASP A 71 6.74 -4.93 -15.25
N ARG A 72 6.18 -6.05 -15.71
CA ARG A 72 4.72 -6.23 -15.78
C ARG A 72 4.09 -6.38 -14.40
N LYS A 73 4.85 -6.83 -13.41
CA LYS A 73 4.40 -6.94 -12.01
C LYS A 73 4.11 -5.54 -11.47
N ALA A 74 5.02 -4.60 -11.67
CA ALA A 74 4.83 -3.19 -11.34
C ALA A 74 3.62 -2.60 -12.06
N MET A 75 3.42 -2.87 -13.36
CA MET A 75 2.24 -2.37 -14.09
C MET A 75 0.92 -2.89 -13.52
N ARG A 76 0.86 -4.17 -13.14
CA ARG A 76 -0.33 -4.74 -12.47
C ARG A 76 -0.58 -4.05 -11.13
N GLN A 77 0.47 -3.83 -10.34
CA GLN A 77 0.36 -3.12 -9.06
C GLN A 77 -0.10 -1.68 -9.25
N TYR A 78 0.46 -0.94 -10.22
CA TYR A 78 0.04 0.43 -10.51
C TYR A 78 -1.41 0.48 -10.94
N LYS A 79 -1.85 -0.44 -11.81
CA LYS A 79 -3.25 -0.54 -12.21
C LYS A 79 -4.17 -0.82 -11.02
N ALA A 80 -3.80 -1.75 -10.13
CA ALA A 80 -4.57 -2.04 -8.92
C ALA A 80 -4.70 -0.79 -8.00
N ASN A 81 -3.62 0.00 -7.90
CA ASN A 81 -3.60 1.22 -7.09
C ASN A 81 -4.44 2.38 -7.67
N LEU A 82 -4.72 2.38 -8.99
CA LEU A 82 -5.54 3.43 -9.62
C LEU A 82 -7.00 3.35 -9.23
N ASN A 83 -7.49 2.16 -8.87
CA ASN A 83 -8.87 2.01 -8.47
C ASN A 83 -9.01 1.12 -7.24
N PRO A 84 -8.89 1.70 -6.04
CA PRO A 84 -9.08 0.96 -4.78
C PRO A 84 -10.49 0.38 -4.63
N LEU A 85 -11.46 0.78 -5.47
CA LEU A 85 -12.84 0.26 -5.48
C LEU A 85 -13.10 -0.78 -6.58
N LEU A 86 -12.24 -0.95 -7.60
CA LEU A 86 -12.41 -1.93 -8.70
C LEU A 86 -11.56 -3.19 -8.55
N SER A 87 -10.59 -3.23 -7.62
CA SER A 87 -9.99 -4.47 -7.14
C SER A 87 -10.97 -5.29 -6.29
N LEU A 88 -12.02 -4.65 -5.78
CA LEU A 88 -13.21 -5.31 -5.26
C LEU A 88 -14.09 -5.80 -6.42
N SER A 89 -13.66 -6.86 -7.13
CA SER A 89 -14.69 -7.79 -7.59
C SER A 89 -15.29 -8.35 -6.30
N VAL A 90 -16.36 -7.70 -5.82
CA VAL A 90 -17.17 -8.14 -4.68
C VAL A 90 -17.79 -9.47 -5.10
N SER A 91 -17.00 -10.52 -5.00
CA SER A 91 -17.49 -11.89 -5.08
C SER A 91 -18.41 -12.09 -3.88
N LYS A 92 -19.42 -12.93 -4.04
CA LYS A 92 -20.46 -13.30 -3.07
C LYS A 92 -19.93 -13.94 -1.75
N LYS A 93 -18.74 -13.60 -1.26
CA LYS A 93 -18.24 -13.92 0.09
C LYS A 93 -18.47 -12.69 0.96
N GLY A 94 -19.42 -12.79 1.89
CA GLY A 94 -20.07 -11.67 2.58
C GLY A 94 -19.18 -10.64 3.27
N ASP A 95 -17.92 -10.96 3.58
CA ASP A 95 -17.09 -10.14 4.49
C ASP A 95 -15.89 -9.45 3.82
N GLN A 96 -15.72 -9.58 2.49
CA GLN A 96 -14.56 -9.03 1.78
C GLN A 96 -14.44 -7.50 1.91
N ILE A 97 -15.57 -6.79 1.84
CA ILE A 97 -15.62 -5.33 2.00
C ILE A 97 -15.20 -4.93 3.42
N MET A 98 -15.71 -5.65 4.43
CA MET A 98 -15.38 -5.38 5.84
C MET A 98 -13.91 -5.64 6.12
N ARG A 99 -13.36 -6.74 5.61
CA ARG A 99 -11.92 -7.06 5.71
C ARG A 99 -11.03 -5.99 5.09
N ILE A 100 -11.38 -5.51 3.90
CA ILE A 100 -10.64 -4.44 3.24
C ILE A 100 -10.79 -3.12 4.00
N ALA A 101 -11.99 -2.79 4.48
CA ALA A 101 -12.21 -1.60 5.29
C ALA A 101 -11.35 -1.63 6.57
N ALA A 102 -11.37 -2.73 7.30
CA ALA A 102 -10.55 -2.93 8.50
C ALA A 102 -9.04 -2.82 8.21
N TYR A 103 -8.58 -3.37 7.09
CA TYR A 103 -7.19 -3.24 6.64
C TYR A 103 -6.78 -1.79 6.34
N GLN A 104 -7.61 -1.06 5.59
CA GLN A 104 -7.31 0.34 5.24
C GLN A 104 -7.34 1.24 6.47
N ASP A 105 -8.28 1.02 7.37
CA ASP A 105 -8.38 1.78 8.62
C ASP A 105 -7.17 1.49 9.53
N PHE A 106 -6.82 0.22 9.74
CA PHE A 106 -5.61 -0.19 10.47
C PHE A 106 -4.36 0.52 9.94
N ARG A 107 -4.12 0.46 8.62
CA ARG A 107 -2.96 1.12 8.00
C ARG A 107 -2.95 2.63 8.23
N MET A 108 -4.10 3.27 8.13
CA MET A 108 -4.23 4.71 8.32
C MET A 108 -3.90 5.08 9.77
N LYS A 109 -4.57 4.44 10.74
CA LYS A 109 -4.47 4.74 12.16
C LYS A 109 -3.10 4.41 12.75
N VAL A 110 -2.57 3.21 12.46
CA VAL A 110 -1.20 2.83 12.86
C VAL A 110 -0.17 3.75 12.23
N GLY A 111 -0.35 4.12 10.95
CA GLY A 111 0.53 5.09 10.29
C GLY A 111 0.49 6.48 10.94
N THR A 112 -0.68 6.95 11.39
CA THR A 112 -0.77 8.23 12.13
C THR A 112 -0.12 8.15 13.51
N TRP A 113 -0.26 7.03 14.22
CA TRP A 113 0.38 6.80 15.51
C TRP A 113 1.90 6.73 15.41
N LEU A 114 2.44 5.99 14.42
CA LEU A 114 3.89 5.95 14.15
C LEU A 114 4.46 7.36 13.91
N ARG A 115 3.77 8.19 13.13
CA ARG A 115 4.22 9.57 12.86
C ARG A 115 4.18 10.46 14.10
N SER A 116 3.17 10.32 14.97
CA SER A 116 3.15 11.10 16.22
C SER A 116 4.27 10.65 17.17
N ALA A 117 4.57 9.36 17.23
CA ALA A 117 5.68 8.83 18.01
C ALA A 117 7.05 9.34 17.49
N GLN A 118 7.24 9.38 16.16
CA GLN A 118 8.43 10.00 15.56
C GLN A 118 8.55 11.49 15.93
N ALA A 119 7.43 12.23 15.92
CA ALA A 119 7.40 13.62 16.35
C ALA A 119 7.79 13.78 17.83
N LEU A 120 7.29 12.90 18.71
CA LEU A 120 7.71 12.85 20.11
C LEU A 120 9.22 12.60 20.23
N GLY A 121 9.79 11.64 19.49
CA GLY A 121 11.23 11.38 19.48
C GLY A 121 12.07 12.60 19.10
N LEU A 122 11.61 13.37 18.11
CA LEU A 122 12.25 14.62 17.69
C LEU A 122 12.13 15.74 18.75
N VAL A 123 11.01 15.82 19.46
CA VAL A 123 10.82 16.80 20.54
C VAL A 123 11.67 16.41 21.76
N LYS A 124 11.63 15.14 22.17
CA LYS A 124 12.31 14.63 23.37
C LYS A 124 13.84 14.60 23.22
N SER A 125 14.38 14.56 22.00
CA SER A 125 15.83 14.64 21.74
C SER A 125 16.40 16.06 21.70
N LYS A 126 15.56 17.09 21.57
CA LYS A 126 15.99 18.50 21.54
C LYS A 126 16.16 19.02 22.96
N ARG A 127 17.40 19.33 23.36
CA ARG A 127 17.72 19.95 24.67
C ARG A 127 16.94 21.23 25.00
N ARG A 128 16.51 21.96 23.97
CA ARG A 128 15.73 23.22 24.11
C ARG A 128 14.22 23.01 24.25
N SER A 129 13.74 21.76 24.18
CA SER A 129 12.31 21.47 24.31
C SER A 129 11.82 21.79 25.72
N THR A 130 10.61 22.31 25.80
CA THR A 130 9.95 22.61 27.08
C THR A 130 9.21 21.38 27.58
N ALA A 131 9.06 21.25 28.90
CA ALA A 131 8.25 20.20 29.51
C ALA A 131 6.81 20.20 28.97
N GLN A 132 6.23 21.38 28.75
CA GLN A 132 4.90 21.52 28.15
C GLN A 132 4.85 21.01 26.69
N GLY A 133 5.90 21.26 25.90
CA GLY A 133 5.98 20.77 24.53
C GLY A 133 6.13 19.24 24.44
N ILE A 134 6.87 18.65 25.39
CA ILE A 134 7.01 17.19 25.52
C ILE A 134 5.66 16.58 25.92
N ALA A 135 5.03 17.09 26.99
CA ALA A 135 3.73 16.60 27.46
C ALA A 135 2.63 16.71 26.39
N SER A 136 2.65 17.78 25.58
CA SER A 136 1.72 17.92 24.45
C SER A 136 1.95 16.86 23.36
N ALA A 137 3.21 16.50 23.08
CA ALA A 137 3.54 15.47 22.11
C ALA A 137 3.19 14.07 22.64
N GLU A 138 3.45 13.79 23.93
CA GLU A 138 3.04 12.54 24.60
C GLU A 138 1.53 12.37 24.55
N LYS A 139 0.77 13.43 24.85
CA LYS A 139 -0.69 13.43 24.74
C LYS A 139 -1.17 13.07 23.33
N GLU A 140 -0.58 13.69 22.30
CA GLU A 140 -0.91 13.38 20.91
C GLU A 140 -0.61 11.92 20.56
N VAL A 141 0.52 11.36 21.03
CA VAL A 141 0.85 9.95 20.83
C VAL A 141 -0.20 9.04 21.47
N ASN A 142 -0.62 9.33 22.71
CA ASN A 142 -1.64 8.54 23.41
C ASN A 142 -3.01 8.59 22.73
N GLU A 143 -3.42 9.77 22.23
CA GLU A 143 -4.66 9.89 21.46
C GLU A 143 -4.60 9.07 20.17
N ARG A 144 -3.47 9.10 19.43
CA ARG A 144 -3.31 8.27 18.22
C ARG A 144 -3.16 6.78 18.52
N PHE A 145 -2.59 6.43 19.66
CA PHE A 145 -2.53 5.05 20.12
C PHE A 145 -3.93 4.47 20.34
N ALA A 146 -4.84 5.21 20.99
CA ALA A 146 -6.21 4.75 21.19
C ALA A 146 -6.92 4.45 19.86
N ASP A 147 -6.79 5.35 18.88
CA ASP A 147 -7.28 5.16 17.51
C ASP A 147 -6.66 3.92 16.82
N ALA A 148 -5.35 3.73 16.97
CA ALA A 148 -4.63 2.59 16.41
C ALA A 148 -5.04 1.27 17.08
N LEU A 149 -5.25 1.27 18.39
CA LEU A 149 -5.69 0.11 19.14
C LEU A 149 -7.09 -0.34 18.71
N ILE A 150 -8.04 0.59 18.58
CA ILE A 150 -9.40 0.29 18.11
C ILE A 150 -9.36 -0.34 16.71
N SER A 151 -8.65 0.29 15.78
CA SER A 151 -8.52 -0.25 14.42
C SER A 151 -7.77 -1.59 14.37
N GLY A 152 -6.80 -1.80 15.27
CA GLY A 152 -6.11 -3.09 15.45
C GLY A 152 -7.05 -4.20 15.94
N LEU A 153 -7.96 -3.90 16.87
CA LEU A 153 -8.97 -4.84 17.34
C LEU A 153 -10.00 -5.16 16.25
N ASP A 154 -10.45 -4.15 15.50
CA ASP A 154 -11.37 -4.33 14.36
C ASP A 154 -10.72 -5.16 13.25
N PHE A 155 -9.42 -4.93 12.99
CA PHE A 155 -8.64 -5.76 12.09
C PHE A 155 -8.57 -7.20 12.58
N ASN A 156 -8.18 -7.43 13.83
CA ASN A 156 -8.10 -8.78 14.40
C ASN A 156 -9.45 -9.51 14.28
N SER A 157 -10.55 -8.84 14.66
CA SER A 157 -11.91 -9.39 14.55
C SER A 157 -12.25 -9.83 13.12
N SER A 158 -11.90 -9.01 12.12
CA SER A 158 -12.20 -9.27 10.70
C SER A 158 -11.29 -10.32 10.06
N TRP A 159 -10.08 -10.47 10.58
CA TRP A 159 -8.98 -11.26 10.01
C TRP A 159 -8.57 -12.47 10.87
N LYS A 160 -9.37 -12.81 11.88
CA LYS A 160 -9.07 -13.87 12.85
C LYS A 160 -8.67 -15.20 12.20
N GLY A 161 -7.56 -15.76 12.64
CA GLY A 161 -6.98 -17.02 12.20
C GLY A 161 -6.21 -16.94 10.88
N THR A 162 -6.00 -15.74 10.31
CA THR A 162 -5.29 -15.57 9.03
C THR A 162 -3.82 -15.20 9.25
N TYR A 163 -2.99 -15.40 8.21
CA TYR A 163 -1.60 -14.94 8.23
C TYR A 163 -1.50 -13.41 8.35
N ALA A 164 -2.45 -12.68 7.76
CA ALA A 164 -2.53 -11.23 7.85
C ALA A 164 -2.74 -10.73 9.30
N GLU A 165 -3.50 -11.46 10.12
CA GLU A 165 -3.66 -11.16 11.56
C GLU A 165 -2.31 -11.19 12.28
N ALA A 166 -1.53 -12.26 12.07
CA ALA A 166 -0.24 -12.43 12.73
C ALA A 166 0.75 -11.31 12.38
N ILE A 167 0.83 -10.94 11.10
CA ILE A 167 1.72 -9.85 10.66
C ILE A 167 1.26 -8.49 11.21
N ALA A 168 -0.05 -8.20 11.16
CA ALA A 168 -0.59 -6.95 11.69
C ALA A 168 -0.31 -6.81 13.20
N GLY A 169 -0.46 -7.90 13.96
CA GLY A 169 -0.08 -7.95 15.37
C GLY A 169 1.41 -7.67 15.58
N ALA A 170 2.29 -8.32 14.83
CA ALA A 170 3.73 -8.11 14.93
C ALA A 170 4.13 -6.64 14.65
N ILE A 171 3.54 -6.02 13.62
CA ILE A 171 3.75 -4.59 13.32
C ILE A 171 3.29 -3.72 14.49
N PHE A 172 2.09 -3.99 15.02
CA PHE A 172 1.51 -3.19 16.10
C PHE A 172 2.38 -3.25 17.37
N TYR A 173 2.78 -4.45 17.79
CA TYR A 173 3.61 -4.63 18.99
C TYR A 173 5.03 -4.07 18.80
N HIS A 174 5.63 -4.19 17.62
CA HIS A 174 6.94 -3.58 17.35
C HIS A 174 6.92 -2.06 17.50
N ILE A 175 5.82 -1.41 17.07
CA ILE A 175 5.62 0.03 17.30
C ILE A 175 5.39 0.30 18.80
N ALA A 176 4.56 -0.50 19.46
CA ALA A 176 4.25 -0.34 20.88
C ALA A 176 5.52 -0.41 21.74
N ASP A 177 6.35 -1.43 21.54
CA ASP A 177 7.61 -1.62 22.27
C ASP A 177 8.52 -0.40 22.12
N TRP A 178 8.66 0.12 20.89
CA TRP A 178 9.46 1.33 20.65
C TRP A 178 8.84 2.59 21.27
N VAL A 179 7.51 2.72 21.24
CA VAL A 179 6.80 3.83 21.88
C VAL A 179 7.01 3.78 23.40
N ASP A 180 6.92 2.62 24.02
CA ASP A 180 7.16 2.44 25.45
C ASP A 180 8.62 2.80 25.81
N GLU A 181 9.60 2.31 25.04
CA GLU A 181 11.01 2.73 25.18
C GLU A 181 11.15 4.26 25.09
N LEU A 182 10.43 4.90 24.17
CA LEU A 182 10.47 6.34 23.97
C LEU A 182 9.85 7.09 25.14
N PHE A 183 8.74 6.64 25.70
CA PHE A 183 8.10 7.22 26.87
C PHE A 183 8.97 7.09 28.12
N ASP A 184 9.60 5.93 28.32
CA ASP A 184 10.44 5.64 29.48
C ASP A 184 11.85 6.25 29.38
N SER A 185 12.25 6.71 28.20
CA SER A 185 13.59 7.28 28.01
C SER A 185 13.86 8.57 28.81
N GLU A 186 15.11 8.76 29.22
CA GLU A 186 15.58 9.99 29.85
C GLU A 186 15.42 11.21 28.92
N PHE A 187 15.36 12.42 29.50
CA PHE A 187 15.41 13.67 28.74
C PHE A 187 16.79 14.33 28.84
N PRO A 188 17.47 14.62 27.71
CA PRO A 188 17.05 14.39 26.33
C PRO A 188 17.17 12.92 25.91
N ALA A 189 16.22 12.47 25.07
CA ALA A 189 16.19 11.08 24.60
C ALA A 189 17.50 10.68 23.88
N PRO A 190 18.00 9.45 24.10
CA PRO A 190 19.18 8.94 23.40
C PRO A 190 19.03 9.04 21.88
N ARG A 191 20.11 9.46 21.19
CA ARG A 191 20.09 9.63 19.72
C ARG A 191 19.70 8.36 18.97
N LYS A 192 20.12 7.18 19.46
CA LYS A 192 19.80 5.89 18.85
C LYS A 192 18.30 5.61 18.85
N LEU A 193 17.61 6.02 19.92
CA LEU A 193 16.17 5.84 20.09
C LEU A 193 15.37 6.89 19.32
N ALA A 194 15.77 8.16 19.43
CA ALA A 194 15.07 9.28 18.78
C ALA A 194 15.22 9.34 17.26
N LYS A 195 16.25 8.69 16.70
CA LYS A 195 16.50 8.60 15.25
C LYS A 195 16.36 7.18 14.71
N ARG A 196 15.74 6.27 15.48
CA ARG A 196 15.46 4.91 15.03
C ARG A 196 14.56 4.96 13.80
N ASP A 197 14.96 4.30 12.72
CA ASP A 197 14.17 4.26 11.49
C ASP A 197 13.17 3.10 11.55
N VAL A 198 12.16 3.27 12.40
CA VAL A 198 11.11 2.25 12.59
C VAL A 198 10.31 2.02 11.31
N VAL A 199 10.27 2.98 10.38
CA VAL A 199 9.61 2.80 9.09
C VAL A 199 10.37 1.79 8.23
N ASP A 200 11.70 1.89 8.20
CA ASP A 200 12.56 0.92 7.51
C ASP A 200 12.46 -0.48 8.14
N GLU A 201 12.51 -0.56 9.47
CA GLU A 201 12.35 -1.82 10.22
C GLU A 201 11.01 -2.53 9.93
N LEU A 202 9.94 -1.77 9.70
CA LEU A 202 8.60 -2.29 9.41
C LEU A 202 8.33 -2.50 7.92
N SER A 203 9.25 -2.10 7.04
CA SER A 203 9.01 -2.04 5.59
C SER A 203 8.63 -3.41 5.00
N GLU A 204 9.39 -4.45 5.34
CA GLU A 204 9.15 -5.82 4.88
C GLU A 204 7.83 -6.37 5.44
N ALA A 205 7.57 -6.21 6.74
CA ALA A 205 6.34 -6.65 7.38
C ALA A 205 5.10 -5.96 6.76
N SER A 206 5.19 -4.67 6.46
CA SER A 206 4.12 -3.89 5.81
C SER A 206 3.82 -4.38 4.39
N ILE A 207 4.86 -4.72 3.62
CA ILE A 207 4.73 -5.32 2.28
C ILE A 207 4.06 -6.70 2.39
N ASN A 208 4.54 -7.56 3.30
CA ASN A 208 4.01 -8.90 3.50
C ASN A 208 2.55 -8.86 3.96
N LEU A 209 2.18 -7.93 4.85
CA LEU A 209 0.79 -7.72 5.25
C LEU A 209 -0.08 -7.34 4.04
N HIS A 210 0.40 -6.43 3.18
CA HIS A 210 -0.35 -6.02 2.00
C HIS A 210 -0.57 -7.17 1.03
N LEU A 211 0.45 -7.99 0.78
CA LEU A 211 0.37 -9.15 -0.08
C LEU A 211 -0.61 -10.19 0.47
N ALA A 212 -0.48 -10.55 1.75
CA ALA A 212 -1.38 -11.49 2.43
C ALA A 212 -2.85 -11.04 2.35
N VAL A 213 -3.11 -9.75 2.58
CA VAL A 213 -4.46 -9.17 2.44
C VAL A 213 -4.97 -9.32 1.01
N CYS A 214 -4.14 -8.99 0.02
CA CYS A 214 -4.51 -9.06 -1.39
C CYS A 214 -4.79 -10.50 -1.86
N GLU A 215 -4.05 -11.49 -1.38
CA GLU A 215 -4.28 -12.91 -1.66
C GLU A 215 -5.61 -13.39 -1.04
N GLU A 216 -5.81 -13.13 0.26
CA GLU A 216 -6.99 -13.56 1.01
C GLU A 216 -8.29 -12.94 0.50
N VAL A 217 -8.23 -11.69 0.04
CA VAL A 217 -9.39 -11.02 -0.58
C VAL A 217 -9.47 -11.27 -2.09
N GLY A 218 -8.64 -12.15 -2.65
CA GLY A 218 -8.71 -12.57 -4.06
C GLY A 218 -8.41 -11.46 -5.07
N ILE A 219 -7.67 -10.42 -4.67
CA ILE A 219 -7.12 -9.39 -5.57
C ILE A 219 -5.91 -9.94 -6.34
N LEU A 220 -5.13 -10.80 -5.69
CA LEU A 220 -4.06 -11.58 -6.29
C LEU A 220 -4.52 -13.05 -6.36
N GLU A 221 -4.30 -13.70 -7.51
CA GLU A 221 -4.38 -15.16 -7.57
C GLU A 221 -3.22 -15.71 -6.74
N ALA A 222 -3.49 -16.68 -5.85
CA ALA A 222 -2.44 -17.42 -5.16
C ALA A 222 -1.48 -17.98 -6.23
N GLU A 223 -0.17 -17.88 -6.02
CA GLU A 223 0.80 -18.40 -6.98
C GLU A 223 0.41 -19.83 -7.40
N ASP A 224 0.20 -20.04 -8.70
CA ASP A 224 0.09 -21.37 -9.29
C ASP A 224 1.36 -22.13 -8.90
N THR A 225 1.27 -22.91 -7.83
CA THR A 225 2.34 -23.77 -7.32
C THR A 225 2.48 -25.05 -8.16
N ASP A 226 1.91 -25.09 -9.37
CA ASP A 226 1.90 -26.32 -10.18
C ASP A 226 2.04 -26.08 -11.69
N ALA A 227 3.18 -25.53 -12.10
CA ALA A 227 3.62 -25.54 -13.50
C ALA A 227 5.10 -25.92 -13.67
N ALA A 228 5.61 -26.80 -12.80
CA ALA A 228 6.95 -27.39 -12.93
C ALA A 228 6.94 -28.93 -12.82
N ALA A 229 5.82 -29.57 -13.17
CA ALA A 229 5.72 -31.02 -13.27
C ALA A 229 4.98 -31.46 -14.54
N ARG A 230 5.48 -31.09 -15.73
CA ARG A 230 5.32 -31.83 -17.00
C ARG A 230 6.49 -31.58 -17.93
#